data_AF-A0A7Y2AUW1-F1
#
_entry.id   AF-A0A7Y2AUW1-F1
#
_cell.length_a   1.000
_cell.length_b   1.000
_cell.length_c   1.000
_cell.angle_alpha   90.00
_cell.angle_beta   90.00
_cell.angle_gamma   90.00
#
_symmetry.space_group_name_H-M   'P 1'
#
loop_
_entity.id
_entity.type
_entity.pdbx_description
1 polymer ?
#
loop_
_entity_poly.entity_id
_entity_poly.type
_entity_poly.pdbx_seq_one_letter_code
_entity_poly.pdbx_strand_id
1 'polypeptide(L)' 'MKENLSERIQNMATSATLAMAAKARELRGEGKDIIGLSLGEPDFNIPDFIKDAAKQAIDENYSSYT' A
#
# COMPACT_ATOMS: atom_id res chain seq x y z
N MET A 1 -1.34 -2.83 -31.27
CA MET A 1 -0.42 -1.91 -30.57
C MET A 1 0.74 -2.74 -30.05
N LYS A 2 1.97 -2.48 -30.48
CA LYS A 2 3.14 -3.07 -29.81
C LYS A 2 3.28 -2.35 -28.48
N GLU A 3 3.21 -3.08 -27.38
CA GLU A 3 3.54 -2.51 -26.07
C GLU A 3 5.01 -2.12 -26.09
N ASN A 4 5.29 -0.81 -26.07
CA ASN A 4 6.64 -0.25 -26.00
C ASN A 4 7.19 -0.35 -24.58
N LEU A 5 7.14 -1.53 -23.98
CA LEU A 5 7.73 -1.81 -22.67
C LEU A 5 9.15 -2.34 -22.87
N SER A 6 10.08 -1.89 -22.04
CA SER A 6 11.45 -2.41 -22.03
C SER A 6 11.47 -3.89 -21.65
N GLU A 7 12.41 -4.66 -22.20
CA GLU A 7 12.60 -6.10 -21.89
C GLU A 7 12.72 -6.36 -20.39
N ARG A 8 13.34 -5.45 -19.63
CA ARG A 8 13.48 -5.56 -18.17
C ARG A 8 12.14 -5.67 -17.44
N ILE A 9 11.14 -4.89 -17.86
CA ILE A 9 9.80 -4.95 -17.27
C ILE A 9 9.07 -6.20 -17.71
N GLN A 10 9.21 -6.59 -18.98
CA GLN A 10 8.58 -7.80 -19.52
C GLN A 10 9.08 -9.08 -18.82
N ASN A 11 10.34 -9.09 -18.40
CA ASN A 11 10.96 -10.21 -17.69
C ASN A 11 10.75 -10.17 -16.15
N MET A 12 10.07 -9.15 -15.63
CA MET A 12 9.84 -9.05 -14.19
C MET A 12 8.71 -10.00 -13.77
N ALA A 13 8.99 -10.89 -12.82
CA ALA A 13 8.00 -11.83 -12.32
C ALA A 13 6.84 -11.12 -11.60
N THR A 14 5.65 -11.70 -11.68
CA THR A 14 4.50 -11.24 -10.90
C THR A 14 4.74 -11.44 -9.40
N SER A 15 4.37 -10.45 -8.59
CA SER A 15 4.55 -10.54 -7.13
C SER A 15 3.61 -11.57 -6.51
N ALA A 16 4.20 -12.63 -5.95
CA ALA A 16 3.46 -13.63 -5.20
C ALA A 16 2.75 -13.05 -3.96
N THR A 17 3.39 -12.08 -3.28
CA THR A 17 2.82 -11.40 -2.11
C THR A 17 1.57 -10.60 -2.49
N LEU A 18 1.58 -9.89 -3.62
CA LEU A 18 0.42 -9.15 -4.10
C LEU A 18 -0.70 -10.09 -4.54
N ALA A 19 -0.37 -11.18 -5.24
CA ALA A 19 -1.35 -12.19 -5.64
C ALA A 19 -2.05 -12.83 -4.41
N MET A 20 -1.29 -13.18 -3.38
CA MET A 20 -1.82 -13.73 -2.12
C MET A 20 -2.71 -12.72 -1.40
N ALA A 21 -2.28 -11.46 -1.27
CA ALA A 21 -3.08 -10.40 -0.67
C ALA A 21 -4.38 -10.13 -1.42
N ALA A 22 -4.36 -10.15 -2.76
CA ALA A 22 -5.55 -10.01 -3.59
C ALA A 22 -6.54 -11.16 -3.35
N LYS A 23 -6.05 -12.41 -3.33
CA LYS A 23 -6.92 -13.58 -3.08
C LYS A 23 -7.52 -13.56 -1.68
N ALA A 24 -6.76 -13.15 -0.66
CA ALA A 24 -7.28 -13.00 0.70
C ALA A 24 -8.41 -11.95 0.79
N ARG A 25 -8.29 -10.82 0.07
CA ARG A 25 -9.34 -9.79 0.00
C ARG A 25 -10.59 -10.29 -0.72
N GLU A 26 -10.44 -11.02 -1.81
CA GLU A 26 -11.54 -11.64 -2.55
C GLU A 26 -12.34 -12.59 -1.64
N LEU A 27 -11.66 -13.51 -0.95
CA LEU A 27 -12.30 -14.48 -0.07
C LEU A 27 -13.01 -13.81 1.13
N ARG A 28 -12.46 -12.72 1.68
CA ARG A 28 -13.17 -11.91 2.70
C ARG A 28 -14.43 -11.27 2.14
N GLY A 29 -14.39 -10.77 0.89
CA GLY A 29 -15.55 -10.21 0.20
C GLY A 29 -16.66 -11.24 -0.06
N GLU A 30 -16.30 -12.51 -0.21
CA GLU A 30 -17.23 -13.65 -0.27
C GLU A 30 -17.81 -14.04 1.11
N GLY A 31 -17.43 -13.35 2.19
CA GLY A 31 -17.89 -13.63 3.55
C GLY A 31 -17.13 -14.75 4.28
N LYS A 32 -15.97 -15.18 3.76
CA LYS A 32 -15.13 -16.16 4.45
C LYS A 32 -14.31 -15.50 5.56
N ASP A 33 -14.17 -16.19 6.68
CA ASP A 33 -13.32 -15.74 7.79
C ASP A 33 -11.84 -16.02 7.46
N ILE A 34 -11.06 -14.95 7.29
CA ILE A 34 -9.66 -15.00 6.83
C ILE A 34 -8.77 -14.21 7.78
N ILE A 35 -7.95 -14.93 8.55
CA ILE A 35 -6.91 -14.37 9.42
C ILE A 35 -5.70 -13.98 8.58
N GLY A 36 -5.41 -12.67 8.52
CA GLY A 36 -4.28 -12.15 7.76
C GLY A 36 -3.01 -12.13 8.58
N LEU A 37 -2.17 -13.16 8.44
CA LEU A 37 -0.84 -13.23 9.09
C LEU A 37 0.31 -12.78 8.18
N SER A 38 -0.03 -12.13 7.07
CA SER A 38 0.91 -11.69 6.02
C SER A 38 1.17 -10.19 6.04
N LEU A 39 0.58 -9.44 6.96
CA LEU A 39 0.71 -7.98 7.04
C LEU A 39 2.10 -7.63 7.58
N GLY A 40 2.84 -6.78 6.86
CA GLY A 40 4.18 -6.32 7.25
C GLY A 40 4.20 -4.98 7.99
N GLU A 41 3.02 -4.37 8.20
CA GLU A 41 2.86 -3.12 8.95
C GLU A 41 2.17 -3.37 10.29
N PRO A 42 2.42 -2.53 11.31
CA PRO A 42 1.76 -2.65 12.60
C PRO A 42 0.24 -2.43 12.53
N ASP A 43 -0.48 -2.96 13.52
CA ASP A 43 -1.94 -2.88 13.65
C ASP A 43 -2.44 -1.62 14.35
N PHE A 44 -1.54 -0.78 14.87
CA PHE A 44 -1.90 0.46 15.53
C PHE A 44 -1.95 1.65 14.58
N ASN A 45 -2.82 2.60 14.90
CA ASN A 45 -2.88 3.87 14.19
C ASN A 45 -1.65 4.74 14.50
N ILE A 46 -1.32 5.62 13.56
CA ILE A 46 -0.31 6.68 13.77
C ILE A 46 -0.66 7.46 15.07
N PRO A 47 0.31 7.72 15.97
CA PRO A 47 0.09 8.53 17.17
C PRO A 47 -0.42 9.94 16.87
N ASP A 48 -1.24 10.51 17.76
CA ASP A 48 -1.92 11.79 17.49
C ASP A 48 -0.97 12.98 17.37
N PHE A 49 0.11 13.01 18.16
CA PHE A 49 1.11 14.08 18.03
C PHE A 49 1.79 14.11 16.65
N ILE A 50 1.91 12.97 15.96
CA ILE A 50 2.43 12.91 14.59
C ILE A 50 1.39 13.45 13.61
N LYS A 51 0.11 13.07 13.79
CA LYS A 51 -0.99 13.59 12.97
C LYS A 51 -1.11 15.10 13.09
N ASP A 52 -1.01 15.63 14.31
CA ASP A 52 -1.18 17.06 14.57
C ASP A 52 -0.01 17.87 14.00
N ALA A 53 1.23 17.38 14.12
CA ALA A 53 2.38 17.98 13.45
C ALA A 53 2.23 17.99 11.92
N ALA A 54 1.70 16.90 11.33
CA ALA A 54 1.46 16.84 9.88
C ALA A 54 0.36 17.82 9.44
N LYS A 55 -0.71 17.99 10.22
CA LYS A 55 -1.76 19.00 9.95
C LYS A 55 -1.19 20.41 10.04
N GLN A 56 -0.41 20.71 11.08
CA GLN A 56 0.24 22.01 11.25
C GLN A 56 1.12 22.34 10.04
N ALA A 57 1.91 21.39 9.55
CA ALA A 57 2.74 21.59 8.36
C ALA A 57 1.90 21.94 7.11
N ILE A 58 0.71 21.32 6.96
CA ILE A 58 -0.24 21.66 5.90
C ILE A 58 -0.77 23.09 6.08
N ASP A 59 -1.19 23.45 7.28
CA ASP A 59 -1.74 24.79 7.60
C ASP A 59 -0.69 25.90 7.38
N GLU A 60 0.58 25.59 7.68
CA GLU A 60 1.74 26.49 7.52
C GLU A 60 2.31 26.46 6.07
N ASN A 61 1.70 25.72 5.15
CA ASN A 61 2.11 25.59 3.75
C ASN A 61 3.55 25.06 3.56
N TYR A 62 3.99 24.13 4.40
CA TYR A 62 5.24 23.37 4.19
C TYR A 62 5.10 22.36 3.05
N SER A 63 5.01 22.87 1.82
CA SER A 63 4.88 22.09 0.58
C SER A 63 5.91 22.46 -0.49
N SER A 64 6.78 23.43 -0.22
CA SER A 64 7.88 23.84 -1.12
C SER A 64 9.20 23.18 -0.74
N TYR A 65 10.10 23.06 -1.72
CA TYR A 65 11.47 22.61 -1.49
C TYR A 65 12.38 23.67 -0.88
N THR A 66 11.99 24.94 -0.98
CA THR A 66 12.75 26.12 -0.50
C THR A 66 12.16 26.62 0.80
#